data_AF-A0A976KBI7-F1
#
_entry.id   AF-A0A976KBI7-F1
#
_cell.length_a   1.000
_cell.length_b   1.000
_cell.length_c   1.000
_cell.angle_alpha   90.00
_cell.angle_beta   90.00
_cell.angle_gamma   90.00
#
_symmetry.space_group_name_H-M   'P 1'
#
loop_
_entity.id
_entity.type
_entity.pdbx_description
1 polymer ?
#
loop_
_entity_poly.entity_id
_entity_poly.type
_entity_poly.pdbx_seq_one_letter_code
_entity_poly.pdbx_strand_id
1 'polypeptide(L)'
;METINRRRLLWSVLGLTLGLVIGFLVLREPSETLTTDRLDEARRRWQQEGPVSYVLEVETKGAVGATHRIVVREGEVVEMTTGGRDASRSAWEYWSVEGLFDFLATELANASDPRQAYGSGVSEVILRARFDPDMGFPSHFLRHVLGRQQSIEWNVIGFEAGSSP
;
A
#
# COMPACT_ATOMS: atom_id res chain seq x y z
N MET A 1 -44.26 25.15 -15.61
CA MET A 1 -43.42 24.55 -16.67
C MET A 1 -42.05 24.26 -16.06
N GLU A 2 -41.94 23.23 -15.21
CA GLU A 2 -40.72 23.05 -14.38
C GLU A 2 -40.52 21.59 -13.93
N THR A 3 -40.38 20.66 -14.88
CA THR A 3 -40.06 19.24 -14.57
C THR A 3 -38.90 18.68 -15.39
N ILE A 4 -38.35 19.45 -16.33
CA ILE A 4 -37.32 18.99 -17.28
C ILE A 4 -35.90 18.97 -16.66
N ASN A 5 -35.65 19.66 -15.55
CA ASN A 5 -34.29 19.81 -15.01
C ASN A 5 -33.82 18.68 -14.09
N ARG A 6 -34.70 18.04 -13.33
CA ARG A 6 -34.27 17.07 -12.31
C ARG A 6 -33.68 15.79 -12.90
N ARG A 7 -34.29 15.29 -13.99
CA ARG A 7 -33.87 14.06 -14.66
C ARG A 7 -32.55 14.26 -15.41
N ARG A 8 -32.38 15.39 -16.09
CA ARG A 8 -31.13 15.75 -16.78
C ARG A 8 -29.98 15.99 -15.79
N LEU A 9 -30.25 16.67 -14.67
CA LEU A 9 -29.27 16.85 -13.60
C LEU A 9 -28.84 15.51 -13.00
N LEU A 10 -29.80 14.60 -12.75
CA LEU A 10 -29.52 13.24 -12.26
C LEU A 10 -28.65 12.44 -13.23
N TRP A 11 -28.94 12.48 -14.54
CA TRP A 11 -28.12 11.79 -15.55
C TRP A 11 -26.71 12.39 -15.67
N SER A 12 -26.55 13.71 -15.55
CA SER A 12 -25.24 14.35 -15.57
C SER A 12 -24.40 14.00 -14.33
N VAL A 13 -25.02 13.99 -13.13
CA VAL A 13 -24.34 13.59 -11.89
C VAL A 13 -23.95 12.11 -11.95
N LEU A 14 -24.83 11.25 -12.47
CA LEU A 14 -24.57 9.82 -12.62
C LEU A 14 -23.46 9.55 -13.66
N GLY A 15 -23.44 10.29 -14.76
CA GLY A 15 -22.38 10.20 -15.77
C GLY A 15 -21.02 10.67 -15.24
N LEU A 16 -20.99 11.76 -14.46
CA LEU A 16 -19.77 12.28 -13.86
C LEU A 16 -19.20 11.33 -12.79
N THR A 17 -20.06 10.81 -11.91
CA THR A 17 -19.66 9.83 -10.89
C THR A 17 -19.18 8.53 -11.52
N LEU A 18 -19.88 8.01 -12.54
CA LEU A 18 -19.43 6.84 -13.27
C LEU A 18 -18.09 7.09 -14.00
N GLY A 19 -17.92 8.27 -14.60
CA GLY A 19 -16.67 8.68 -15.23
C GLY A 19 -15.50 8.79 -14.25
N LEU A 20 -15.74 9.32 -13.04
CA LEU A 20 -14.74 9.38 -11.97
C LEU A 20 -14.40 7.99 -11.42
N VAL A 21 -15.38 7.11 -11.26
CA VAL A 21 -15.16 5.73 -10.82
C VAL A 21 -14.37 4.94 -11.86
N ILE A 22 -14.77 5.03 -13.14
CA ILE A 22 -14.04 4.38 -14.23
C ILE A 22 -12.64 4.98 -14.37
N GLY A 23 -12.51 6.30 -14.29
CA GLY A 23 -11.22 6.99 -14.32
C GLY A 23 -10.32 6.54 -13.18
N PHE A 24 -10.83 6.48 -11.94
CA PHE A 24 -10.11 5.97 -10.78
C PHE A 24 -9.69 4.51 -10.92
N LEU A 25 -10.54 3.66 -11.51
CA LEU A 25 -10.23 2.24 -11.75
C LEU A 25 -9.20 2.05 -12.85
N VAL A 26 -9.23 2.86 -13.92
CA VAL A 26 -8.30 2.79 -15.04
C VAL A 26 -6.94 3.43 -14.70
N LEU A 27 -6.93 4.49 -13.90
CA LEU A 27 -5.71 5.13 -13.41
C LEU A 27 -4.99 4.30 -12.33
N ARG A 28 -5.59 3.21 -11.85
CA ARG A 28 -4.94 2.31 -10.90
C ARG A 28 -3.93 1.46 -11.67
N GLU A 29 -2.69 1.93 -11.75
CA GLU A 29 -1.61 1.18 -12.39
C GLU A 29 -1.51 -0.24 -11.81
N PRO A 30 -1.47 -1.28 -12.67
CA PRO A 30 -1.36 -2.66 -12.21
C PRO A 30 -0.03 -2.84 -11.47
N SER A 31 -0.08 -3.46 -10.29
CA SER A 31 1.15 -3.83 -9.60
C SER A 31 1.91 -4.90 -10.37
N GLU A 32 3.20 -4.64 -10.50
CA GLU A 32 4.12 -5.47 -11.25
C GLU A 32 4.77 -6.52 -10.34
N THR A 33 5.38 -7.54 -10.93
CA THR A 33 6.10 -8.55 -10.16
C THR A 33 7.20 -7.90 -9.34
N LEU A 34 7.21 -8.20 -8.04
CA LEU A 34 8.26 -7.73 -7.14
C LEU A 34 9.55 -8.51 -7.41
N THR A 35 10.64 -7.79 -7.61
CA THR A 35 12.00 -8.33 -7.77
C THR A 35 12.97 -7.55 -6.90
N THR A 36 14.14 -8.12 -6.61
CA THR A 36 15.21 -7.45 -5.84
C THR A 36 15.62 -6.14 -6.50
N ASP A 37 15.92 -6.15 -7.80
CA ASP A 37 16.36 -4.96 -8.53
C ASP A 37 15.36 -3.79 -8.43
N ARG A 38 14.07 -4.09 -8.49
CA ARG A 38 13.01 -3.08 -8.38
C ARG A 38 12.89 -2.55 -6.96
N LEU A 39 13.00 -3.42 -5.96
CA LEU A 39 12.98 -3.04 -4.56
C LEU A 39 14.15 -2.12 -4.23
N ASP A 40 15.35 -2.47 -4.71
CA ASP A 40 16.58 -1.71 -4.49
C ASP A 40 16.56 -0.34 -5.19
N GLU A 41 16.06 -0.28 -6.43
CA GLU A 41 15.86 0.98 -7.15
C GLU A 41 14.87 1.89 -6.41
N ALA A 42 13.74 1.33 -5.98
CA ALA A 42 12.71 2.08 -5.25
C ALA A 42 13.24 2.59 -3.89
N ARG A 43 13.96 1.75 -3.14
CA ARG A 43 14.58 2.13 -1.87
C ARG A 43 15.63 3.22 -2.06
N ARG A 44 16.46 3.12 -3.11
CA ARG A 44 17.43 4.17 -3.45
C ARG A 44 16.75 5.50 -3.75
N ARG A 45 15.64 5.50 -4.51
CA ARG A 45 14.89 6.72 -4.79
C ARG A 45 14.31 7.33 -3.52
N TRP A 46 13.75 6.50 -2.64
CA TRP A 46 13.27 6.95 -1.34
C TRP A 46 14.36 7.59 -0.48
N GLN A 47 15.57 7.01 -0.47
CA GLN A 47 16.71 7.59 0.25
C GLN A 47 17.18 8.93 -0.33
N GLN A 48 16.89 9.21 -1.61
CA GLN A 48 17.30 10.44 -2.29
C GLN A 48 16.23 11.54 -2.20
N GLU A 49 14.96 11.17 -2.41
CA GLU A 49 13.85 12.10 -2.62
C GLU A 49 12.81 12.07 -1.49
N GLY A 50 12.84 11.04 -0.65
CA GLY A 50 11.86 10.83 0.41
C GLY A 50 11.99 11.84 1.56
N PRO A 51 10.89 12.40 2.08
CA PRO A 51 10.95 13.28 3.24
C PRO A 51 11.27 12.49 4.52
N VAL A 52 12.07 13.10 5.40
CA VAL A 52 12.38 12.52 6.73
C VAL A 52 11.19 12.52 7.69
N SER A 53 10.19 13.38 7.44
CA SER A 53 8.98 13.50 8.25
C SER A 53 7.77 13.37 7.33
N TYR A 54 6.81 12.54 7.69
CA TYR A 54 5.60 12.34 6.88
C TYR A 54 4.46 11.75 7.71
N VAL A 55 3.29 11.71 7.11
CA VAL A 55 2.15 10.91 7.56
C VAL A 55 1.82 9.91 6.46
N LEU A 56 1.69 8.65 6.83
CA LEU A 56 1.36 7.55 5.94
C LEU A 56 0.06 6.89 6.40
N GLU A 57 -0.86 6.66 5.46
CA GLU A 57 -2.06 5.88 5.69
C GLU A 57 -2.05 4.63 4.82
N VAL A 58 -2.15 3.47 5.46
CA VAL A 58 -2.09 2.15 4.80
C VAL A 58 -3.36 1.37 5.10
N GLU A 59 -4.04 0.91 4.06
CA GLU A 59 -5.15 -0.04 4.18
C GLU A 59 -4.63 -1.46 3.96
N THR A 60 -4.83 -2.35 4.94
CA THR A 60 -4.63 -3.79 4.78
C THR A 60 -5.95 -4.47 4.42
N LYS A 61 -5.87 -5.45 3.52
CA LYS A 61 -6.99 -6.30 3.11
C LYS A 61 -6.66 -7.76 3.41
N GLY A 62 -7.67 -8.51 3.83
CA GLY A 62 -7.56 -9.91 4.20
C GLY A 62 -8.56 -10.28 5.30
N ALA A 63 -8.25 -11.33 6.06
CA ALA A 63 -9.13 -11.83 7.13
C ALA A 63 -9.36 -10.80 8.26
N VAL A 64 -8.39 -9.92 8.51
CA VAL A 64 -8.49 -8.82 9.48
C VAL A 64 -7.96 -7.55 8.81
N GLY A 65 -8.75 -6.99 7.89
CA GLY A 65 -8.42 -5.71 7.26
C GLY A 65 -8.52 -4.55 8.24
N ALA A 66 -7.57 -3.61 8.16
CA ALA A 66 -7.56 -2.41 8.99
C ALA A 66 -6.84 -1.26 8.26
N THR A 67 -7.20 -0.04 8.63
CA THR A 67 -6.45 1.16 8.26
C THR A 67 -5.43 1.48 9.34
N HIS A 68 -4.18 1.67 8.93
CA HIS A 68 -3.10 2.12 9.77
C HIS A 68 -2.78 3.57 9.42
N ARG A 69 -2.71 4.44 10.41
CA ARG A 69 -2.17 5.80 10.24
C ARG A 69 -0.87 5.89 11.02
N ILE A 70 0.20 6.28 10.35
CA ILE A 70 1.56 6.32 10.87
C ILE A 70 2.07 7.73 10.73
N VAL A 71 2.57 8.29 11.83
CA VAL A 71 3.23 9.60 11.86
C VAL A 71 4.71 9.37 12.08
N VAL A 72 5.51 9.82 11.11
CA VAL A 72 6.97 9.76 11.17
C VAL A 72 7.53 11.16 11.30
N ARG A 73 8.46 11.33 12.24
CA ARG A 73 9.18 12.58 12.47
C ARG A 73 10.66 12.26 12.58
N GLU A 74 11.47 12.96 11.79
CA GLU A 74 12.93 12.78 11.79
C GLU A 74 13.36 11.32 11.57
N GLY A 75 12.64 10.60 10.71
CA GLY A 75 12.88 9.19 10.40
C GLY A 75 12.27 8.18 11.38
N GLU A 76 11.73 8.64 12.52
CA GLU A 76 11.22 7.79 13.59
C GLU A 76 9.69 7.79 13.66
N VAL A 77 9.09 6.63 13.90
CA VAL A 77 7.64 6.52 14.13
C VAL A 77 7.31 7.09 15.51
N VAL A 78 6.53 8.17 15.55
CA VAL A 78 6.15 8.85 16.80
C VAL A 78 4.70 8.56 17.21
N GLU A 79 3.85 8.21 16.26
CA GLU A 79 2.45 7.85 16.49
C GLU A 79 2.01 6.80 15.47
N MET A 80 1.24 5.82 15.93
CA MET A 80 0.59 4.85 15.06
C MET A 80 -0.79 4.48 15.61
N THR A 81 -1.81 4.56 14.75
CA THR A 81 -3.14 4.03 15.04
C THR A 81 -3.51 2.92 14.07
N THR A 82 -4.33 1.97 14.51
CA THR A 82 -4.91 0.88 13.71
C THR A 82 -6.41 0.82 13.95
N GLY A 83 -7.20 1.03 12.90
CA GLY A 83 -8.66 1.13 13.01
C GLY A 83 -9.09 2.22 14.00
N GLY A 84 -8.37 3.35 14.03
CA GLY A 84 -8.65 4.50 14.89
C GLY A 84 -8.27 4.34 16.37
N ARG A 85 -7.52 3.30 16.73
CA ARG A 85 -7.02 3.06 18.10
C ARG A 85 -5.51 2.99 18.12
N ASP A 86 -4.88 3.39 19.22
CA ASP A 86 -3.43 3.31 19.37
C ASP A 86 -2.93 1.87 19.15
N ALA A 87 -1.92 1.75 18.28
CA ALA A 87 -1.30 0.47 18.00
C ALA A 87 -0.22 0.15 19.05
N SER A 88 -0.01 -1.14 19.32
CA SER A 88 1.12 -1.61 20.13
C SER A 88 2.44 -1.09 19.55
N ARG A 89 3.38 -0.65 20.39
CA ARG A 89 4.71 -0.21 19.95
C ARG A 89 5.46 -1.28 19.16
N SER A 90 5.22 -2.56 19.44
CA SER A 90 5.82 -3.66 18.68
C SER A 90 5.40 -3.68 17.21
N ALA A 91 4.28 -3.04 16.84
CA ALA A 91 3.85 -2.97 15.45
C ALA A 91 4.55 -1.82 14.70
N TRP A 92 5.05 -0.80 15.39
CA TRP A 92 5.45 0.47 14.78
C TRP A 92 6.61 0.29 13.78
N GLU A 93 7.56 -0.59 14.09
CA GLU A 93 8.75 -0.84 13.26
C GLU A 93 8.41 -1.35 11.85
N TYR A 94 7.24 -1.97 11.65
CA TYR A 94 6.86 -2.58 10.38
C TYR A 94 6.12 -1.64 9.42
N TRP A 95 5.66 -0.47 9.90
CA TRP A 95 4.74 0.38 9.14
C TRP A 95 5.30 1.75 8.74
N SER A 96 6.57 2.04 9.03
CA SER A 96 7.29 3.13 8.35
C SER A 96 7.59 2.73 6.90
N VAL A 97 8.01 3.67 6.03
CA VAL A 97 8.38 3.35 4.65
C VAL A 97 9.59 2.41 4.62
N GLU A 98 10.58 2.63 5.49
CA GLU A 98 11.71 1.70 5.67
C GLU A 98 11.24 0.32 6.15
N GLY A 99 10.32 0.27 7.12
CA GLY A 99 9.72 -0.98 7.59
C GLY A 99 8.99 -1.74 6.49
N LEU A 100 8.29 -1.04 5.60
CA LEU A 100 7.67 -1.64 4.43
C LEU A 100 8.72 -2.19 3.44
N PHE A 101 9.83 -1.49 3.22
CA PHE A 101 10.93 -2.01 2.40
C PHE A 101 11.52 -3.30 2.99
N ASP A 102 11.79 -3.32 4.30
CA ASP A 102 12.36 -4.48 4.98
C ASP A 102 11.38 -5.67 4.98
N PHE A 103 10.08 -5.40 5.12
CA PHE A 103 9.03 -6.39 4.95
C PHE A 103 9.05 -7.00 3.53
N LEU A 104 9.11 -6.17 2.48
CA LEU A 104 9.18 -6.65 1.09
C LEU A 104 10.44 -7.46 0.80
N ALA A 105 11.58 -7.06 1.35
CA ALA A 105 12.84 -7.81 1.24
C ALA A 105 12.74 -9.19 1.89
N THR A 106 12.09 -9.26 3.06
CA THR A 106 11.83 -10.52 3.77
C THR A 106 10.91 -11.42 2.95
N GLU A 107 9.86 -10.88 2.33
CA GLU A 107 8.96 -11.65 1.47
C GLU A 107 9.66 -12.18 0.21
N LEU A 108 10.55 -11.39 -0.41
CA LEU A 108 11.40 -11.87 -1.50
C LEU A 108 12.30 -13.04 -1.07
N ALA A 109 12.93 -12.94 0.11
CA ALA A 109 13.75 -14.02 0.65
C ALA A 109 12.91 -15.28 0.92
N ASN A 110 11.73 -15.12 1.52
CA ASN A 110 10.79 -16.22 1.79
C ASN A 110 10.29 -16.89 0.50
N ALA A 111 10.12 -16.14 -0.58
CA ALA A 111 9.73 -16.68 -1.88
C ALA A 111 10.83 -17.53 -2.55
N SER A 112 12.08 -17.45 -2.10
CA SER A 112 13.17 -18.31 -2.60
C SER A 112 13.11 -19.76 -2.08
N ASP A 113 12.55 -19.97 -0.87
CA ASP A 113 12.17 -21.29 -0.34
C ASP A 113 10.74 -21.27 0.25
N PRO A 114 9.71 -21.32 -0.63
CA PRO A 114 8.32 -21.20 -0.20
C PRO A 114 7.85 -22.30 0.75
N ARG A 115 8.42 -23.51 0.66
CA ARG A 115 8.01 -24.63 1.51
C ARG A 115 8.50 -24.44 2.94
N GLN A 116 9.69 -23.89 3.10
CA GLN A 116 10.22 -23.52 4.42
C GLN A 116 9.43 -22.36 5.03
N ALA A 117 9.20 -21.29 4.25
CA ALA A 117 8.60 -20.06 4.78
C ALA A 117 7.08 -20.15 5.02
N TYR A 118 6.34 -20.84 4.14
CA TYR A 118 4.87 -20.88 4.17
C TYR A 118 4.29 -22.28 4.43
N GLY A 119 5.16 -23.29 4.58
CA GLY A 119 4.83 -24.65 4.99
C GLY A 119 4.65 -25.63 3.83
N SER A 120 4.54 -26.92 4.19
CA SER A 120 4.33 -28.01 3.24
C SER A 120 2.98 -27.85 2.50
N GLY A 121 3.00 -28.02 1.18
CA GLY A 121 1.82 -27.88 0.30
C GLY A 121 1.76 -26.58 -0.51
N VAL A 122 2.71 -25.65 -0.30
CA VAL A 122 2.88 -24.47 -1.15
C VAL A 122 3.61 -24.85 -2.42
N SER A 123 3.02 -24.51 -3.57
CA SER A 123 3.63 -24.74 -4.89
C SER A 123 4.40 -23.51 -5.39
N GLU A 124 3.90 -22.31 -5.10
CA GLU A 124 4.43 -21.05 -5.61
C GLU A 124 3.92 -19.87 -4.78
N VAL A 125 4.70 -18.79 -4.72
CA VAL A 125 4.33 -17.53 -4.07
C VAL A 125 4.45 -16.42 -5.09
N ILE A 126 3.33 -15.74 -5.35
CA ILE A 126 3.28 -14.61 -6.26
C ILE A 126 3.38 -13.33 -5.42
N LEU A 127 4.42 -12.55 -5.69
CA LEU A 127 4.65 -11.25 -5.07
C LEU A 127 4.50 -10.15 -6.11
N ARG A 128 3.62 -9.19 -5.84
CA ARG A 128 3.46 -7.99 -6.64
C ARG A 128 3.59 -6.77 -5.77
N ALA A 129 4.21 -5.73 -6.30
CA ALA A 129 4.33 -4.45 -5.62
C ALA A 129 4.21 -3.30 -6.62
N ARG A 130 3.85 -2.14 -6.09
CA ARG A 130 3.97 -0.87 -6.80
C ARG A 130 4.72 0.10 -5.91
N PHE A 131 5.56 0.91 -6.52
CA PHE A 131 6.32 1.96 -5.85
C PHE A 131 5.86 3.30 -6.40
N ASP A 132 5.87 4.31 -5.55
CA ASP A 132 5.62 5.69 -5.98
C ASP A 132 6.68 6.12 -7.01
N PRO A 133 6.29 6.68 -8.17
CA PRO A 133 7.24 6.99 -9.22
C PRO A 133 8.20 8.11 -8.81
N ASP A 134 7.75 9.06 -8.01
CA ASP A 134 8.49 10.28 -7.66
C ASP A 134 9.42 10.05 -6.47
N MET A 135 8.87 9.52 -5.37
CA MET A 135 9.58 9.32 -4.11
C MET A 135 10.03 7.88 -3.89
N GLY A 136 9.54 6.90 -4.65
CA GLY A 136 9.99 5.50 -4.55
C GLY A 136 9.40 4.69 -3.40
N PHE A 137 8.60 5.25 -2.49
CA PHE A 137 8.04 4.47 -1.38
C PHE A 137 7.09 3.36 -1.88
N PRO A 138 6.97 2.22 -1.17
CA PRO A 138 6.03 1.17 -1.54
C PRO A 138 4.58 1.65 -1.41
N SER A 139 3.83 1.71 -2.52
CA SER A 139 2.43 2.19 -2.55
C SER A 139 1.40 1.06 -2.60
N HIS A 140 1.82 -0.15 -2.99
CA HIS A 140 0.98 -1.34 -3.01
C HIS A 140 1.83 -2.60 -2.83
N PHE A 141 1.25 -3.61 -2.18
CA PHE A 141 1.78 -4.95 -2.18
C PHE A 141 0.65 -5.98 -2.20
N LEU A 142 0.92 -7.09 -2.87
CA LEU A 142 0.10 -8.28 -2.88
C LEU A 142 1.01 -9.50 -2.78
N ARG A 143 0.71 -10.35 -1.80
CA ARG A 143 1.20 -11.73 -1.73
C ARG A 143 0.03 -12.69 -1.96
N HIS A 144 0.23 -13.61 -2.89
CA HIS A 144 -0.67 -14.74 -3.09
C HIS A 144 0.12 -16.06 -2.99
N VAL A 145 -0.23 -16.90 -2.01
CA VAL A 145 0.43 -18.21 -1.80
C VAL A 145 -0.42 -19.30 -2.46
N LEU A 146 0.04 -19.86 -3.58
CA LEU A 146 -0.68 -20.93 -4.27
C LEU A 146 -0.62 -22.24 -3.47
N GLY A 147 -1.78 -22.88 -3.32
CA GLY A 147 -1.96 -24.07 -2.49
C GLY A 147 -2.45 -23.79 -1.06
N ARG A 148 -2.59 -22.51 -0.67
CA ARG A 148 -3.18 -22.10 0.62
C ARG A 148 -4.12 -20.91 0.46
N GLN A 149 -5.12 -20.78 1.33
CA GLN A 149 -5.91 -19.54 1.44
C GLN A 149 -5.18 -18.50 2.29
N GLN A 150 -3.94 -18.17 1.90
CA GLN A 150 -3.15 -17.13 2.55
C GLN A 150 -2.76 -16.08 1.53
N SER A 151 -3.45 -14.94 1.59
CA SER A 151 -3.11 -13.75 0.82
C SER A 151 -3.06 -12.54 1.74
N ILE A 152 -2.08 -11.68 1.49
CA ILE A 152 -2.00 -10.36 2.12
C ILE A 152 -2.01 -9.35 1.00
N GLU A 153 -2.83 -8.32 1.13
CA GLU A 153 -2.76 -7.16 0.26
C GLU A 153 -2.77 -5.92 1.14
N TRP A 154 -1.96 -4.93 0.80
CA TRP A 154 -2.08 -3.60 1.39
C TRP A 154 -1.85 -2.50 0.36
N ASN A 155 -2.47 -1.35 0.60
CA ASN A 155 -2.42 -0.17 -0.26
C ASN A 155 -2.09 1.04 0.59
N VAL A 156 -1.15 1.87 0.16
CA VAL A 156 -1.06 3.23 0.68
C VAL A 156 -2.24 4.01 0.12
N ILE A 157 -3.08 4.54 1.01
CA ILE A 157 -4.28 5.31 0.67
C ILE A 157 -4.12 6.81 0.97
N GLY A 158 -3.06 7.18 1.69
CA GLY A 158 -2.70 8.56 1.95
C GLY A 158 -1.20 8.70 2.24
N PHE A 159 -0.59 9.76 1.73
CA PHE A 159 0.79 10.14 2.02
C PHE A 159 0.88 11.66 2.06
N GLU A 160 1.32 12.20 3.18
CA GLU A 160 1.53 13.64 3.37
C GLU A 160 2.97 13.87 3.81
N ALA A 161 3.78 14.49 2.95
CA ALA A 161 5.11 14.94 3.33
C ALA A 161 4.98 16.00 4.43
N GLY A 162 5.66 15.79 5.55
CA GLY A 162 5.77 16.78 6.61
C GLY A 162 6.62 17.94 6.10
N SER A 163 6.17 19.18 6.33
CA SER A 163 7.03 20.35 6.17
C SER A 163 8.23 20.16 7.10
N SER A 164 9.46 20.15 6.57
CA SER A 164 10.63 20.43 7.41
C SER A 164 10.38 21.76 8.12
N PRO A 165 10.59 21.84 9.45
CA PRO A 165 10.56 23.13 10.15
C PRO A 165 11.61 24.10 9.60
#